data_AF-A0AAN4YHF7-F1
#
_entry.id   AF-A0AAN4YHF7-F1
#
_cell.length_a   1.000
_cell.length_b   1.000
_cell.length_c   1.000
_cell.angle_alpha   90.00
_cell.angle_beta   90.00
_cell.angle_gamma   90.00
#
_symmetry.space_group_name_H-M   'P 1'
#
loop_
_entity.id
_entity.type
_entity.pdbx_description
1 polymer ?
#
loop_
_entity_poly.entity_id
_entity_poly.type
_entity_poly.pdbx_seq_one_letter_code
_entity_poly.pdbx_strand_id
1 'polypeptide(L)'
;MIPPTAMGADQPANTTLVSFDGIAIFPYLNPSALTAMLSHPYYIDIVEKDEETFIDKSAYGDGMVTTYVGKNVEVADEGSNVWVGDAATAEKYQKLFESYL
;
A
#
# COMPACT_ATOMS: atom_id res chain seq x y z
N MET A 1 -2.64 -13.94 -7.19
CA MET A 1 -3.74 -13.00 -7.49
C MET A 1 -4.67 -13.01 -6.28
N ILE A 2 -4.91 -11.87 -5.64
CA ILE A 2 -5.64 -11.77 -4.36
C ILE A 2 -7.05 -11.24 -4.67
N PRO A 3 -8.13 -11.86 -4.16
CA PRO A 3 -9.48 -11.36 -4.40
C PRO A 3 -9.78 -10.06 -3.62
N PRO A 4 -10.72 -9.22 -4.10
CA PRO A 4 -11.18 -8.01 -3.41
C PRO A 4 -11.52 -8.27 -1.96
N THR A 5 -10.87 -7.54 -1.06
CA THR A 5 -11.12 -7.59 0.38
C THR A 5 -11.53 -6.20 0.82
N ALA A 6 -12.72 -6.05 1.40
CA ALA A 6 -13.14 -4.79 1.97
C ALA A 6 -12.15 -4.37 3.06
N MET A 7 -11.92 -3.07 3.21
CA MET A 7 -11.02 -2.55 4.24
C MET A 7 -11.44 -3.05 5.63
N GLY A 8 -10.55 -3.78 6.31
CA GLY A 8 -10.81 -4.36 7.64
C GLY A 8 -11.57 -5.69 7.66
N ALA A 9 -11.81 -6.33 6.51
CA ALA A 9 -12.42 -7.66 6.46
C ALA A 9 -11.34 -8.77 6.49
N ASP A 10 -11.62 -9.83 7.26
CA ASP A 10 -10.74 -11.01 7.36
C ASP A 10 -10.99 -12.05 6.25
N GLN A 11 -11.98 -11.81 5.39
CA GLN A 11 -12.39 -12.70 4.31
C GLN A 11 -12.59 -11.90 3.01
N PRO A 12 -12.26 -12.49 1.85
CA PRO A 12 -12.47 -11.82 0.57
C PRO A 12 -13.96 -11.60 0.30
N ALA A 13 -14.30 -10.43 -0.24
CA ALA A 13 -15.66 -10.06 -0.63
C ALA A 13 -16.18 -10.91 -1.81
N ASN A 14 -15.26 -11.54 -2.56
CA ASN A 14 -15.57 -12.48 -3.63
C ASN A 14 -14.49 -13.56 -3.70
N THR A 15 -14.84 -14.83 -3.89
CA THR A 15 -13.88 -15.92 -4.10
C THR A 15 -13.45 -16.08 -5.56
N THR A 16 -14.07 -15.33 -6.46
CA THR A 16 -13.73 -15.28 -7.88
C THR A 16 -12.55 -14.34 -8.08
N LEU A 17 -11.52 -14.82 -8.78
CA LEU A 17 -10.37 -14.01 -9.13
C LEU A 17 -10.78 -12.88 -10.08
N VAL A 18 -10.24 -11.70 -9.86
CA VAL A 18 -10.51 -10.51 -10.66
C VAL A 18 -9.21 -10.10 -11.37
N SER A 19 -9.29 -9.88 -12.67
CA SER A 19 -8.19 -9.30 -13.45
C SER A 19 -7.99 -7.85 -13.05
N PHE A 20 -6.74 -7.41 -12.94
CA PHE A 20 -6.38 -6.01 -12.68
C PHE A 20 -5.32 -5.56 -13.68
N ASP A 21 -5.37 -4.30 -14.08
CA ASP A 21 -4.45 -3.73 -15.08
C ASP A 21 -3.17 -3.17 -14.46
N GLY A 22 -3.16 -2.92 -13.15
CA GLY A 22 -2.01 -2.37 -12.43
C GLY A 22 -2.10 -2.52 -10.92
N ILE A 23 -1.00 -2.19 -10.24
CA ILE A 23 -0.90 -2.16 -8.77
C ILE A 23 -0.34 -0.79 -8.37
N ALA A 24 -1.04 -0.09 -7.48
CA ALA A 24 -0.53 1.07 -6.78
C ALA A 24 -0.12 0.68 -5.36
N ILE A 25 1.06 1.13 -4.90
CA ILE A 25 1.56 0.90 -3.55
C ILE A 25 1.85 2.25 -2.91
N PHE A 26 1.20 2.52 -1.78
CA PHE A 26 1.41 3.73 -0.98
C PHE A 26 2.11 3.35 0.33
N PRO A 27 3.43 3.55 0.45
CA PRO A 27 4.10 3.42 1.73
C PRO A 27 3.79 4.65 2.60
N TYR A 28 3.28 4.41 3.81
CA TYR A 28 3.02 5.47 4.79
C TYR A 28 3.48 5.04 6.19
N LEU A 29 3.98 6.00 6.98
CA LEU A 29 4.55 5.74 8.31
C LEU A 29 3.56 5.12 9.29
N ASN A 30 2.30 5.55 9.24
CA ASN A 30 1.23 5.07 10.12
C ASN A 30 -0.14 5.37 9.48
N PRO A 31 -1.24 4.73 9.96
CA PRO A 31 -2.57 4.95 9.39
C PRO A 31 -3.04 6.41 9.39
N SER A 32 -2.63 7.21 10.38
CA SER A 32 -2.99 8.64 10.43
C SER A 32 -2.37 9.44 9.29
N ALA A 33 -1.17 9.06 8.83
CA ALA A 33 -0.53 9.68 7.68
C ALA A 33 -1.30 9.42 6.38
N LEU A 34 -1.86 8.22 6.20
CA LEU A 34 -2.74 7.92 5.08
C LEU A 34 -3.99 8.82 5.12
N THR A 35 -4.68 8.88 6.26
CA THR A 35 -5.86 9.74 6.42
C THR A 35 -5.55 11.21 6.12
N ALA A 36 -4.41 11.71 6.60
CA ALA A 36 -3.96 13.07 6.34
C ALA A 36 -3.68 13.31 4.85
N MET A 37 -3.02 12.37 4.16
CA MET A 37 -2.76 12.44 2.72
C MET A 37 -4.07 12.48 1.93
N LEU A 38 -5.01 11.56 2.21
CA LEU A 38 -6.31 11.49 1.52
C LEU A 38 -7.18 12.75 1.76
N SER A 39 -6.95 13.45 2.87
CA SER A 39 -7.67 14.69 3.20
C SER A 39 -6.95 15.94 2.69
N HIS A 40 -5.75 15.81 2.11
CA HIS A 40 -4.95 16.95 1.68
C HIS A 40 -5.54 17.56 0.39
N PRO A 41 -5.68 18.91 0.27
CA PRO A 41 -6.29 19.55 -0.90
C PRO A 41 -5.64 19.14 -2.22
N TYR A 42 -4.31 18.96 -2.25
CA TYR A 42 -3.62 18.48 -3.44
C TYR A 42 -4.06 17.07 -3.87
N TYR A 43 -4.34 16.18 -2.91
CA TYR A 43 -4.85 14.84 -3.25
C TYR A 43 -6.22 14.97 -3.91
N ILE A 44 -7.15 15.68 -3.26
CA ILE A 44 -8.53 15.84 -3.73
C ILE A 44 -8.60 16.57 -5.08
N ASP A 45 -7.86 17.68 -5.22
CA ASP A 45 -8.00 18.57 -6.37
C ASP A 45 -7.25 18.07 -7.61
N ILE A 46 -6.19 17.27 -7.41
CA ILE A 46 -5.27 16.85 -8.47
C ILE A 46 -5.20 15.33 -8.59
N VAL A 47 -4.78 14.63 -7.53
CA VAL A 47 -4.49 13.18 -7.60
C VAL A 47 -5.76 12.37 -7.82
N GLU A 48 -6.81 12.60 -7.02
CA GLU A 48 -8.07 11.86 -7.09
C GLU A 48 -8.74 12.01 -8.46
N LYS A 49 -8.73 13.22 -9.03
CA LYS A 49 -9.27 13.47 -10.38
C LYS A 49 -8.47 12.79 -11.48
N ASP A 50 -7.15 12.69 -11.32
CA ASP A 50 -6.31 11.95 -12.27
C ASP A 50 -6.58 10.44 -12.14
N GLU A 51 -6.72 9.93 -10.92
CA GLU A 51 -7.09 8.54 -10.65
C GLU A 51 -8.43 8.14 -11.28
N GLU A 52 -9.44 9.01 -11.31
CA GLU A 52 -10.71 8.76 -12.01
C GLU A 52 -10.55 8.46 -13.51
N THR A 53 -9.43 8.85 -14.12
CA THR A 53 -9.14 8.57 -15.54
C THR A 53 -8.55 7.18 -15.76
N PHE A 54 -7.84 6.63 -14.77
CA PHE A 54 -7.06 5.39 -14.90
C PHE A 54 -7.62 4.23 -14.06
N ILE A 55 -8.39 4.53 -13.02
CA ILE A 55 -8.99 3.56 -12.11
C ILE A 55 -10.49 3.55 -12.36
N ASP A 56 -11.06 2.37 -12.56
CA ASP A 56 -12.51 2.22 -12.59
C ASP A 56 -13.10 2.43 -11.19
N LYS A 57 -13.35 3.70 -10.85
CA LYS A 57 -13.97 4.10 -9.58
C LYS A 57 -15.41 3.59 -9.44
N SER A 58 -16.03 3.11 -10.51
CA SER A 58 -17.37 2.50 -10.45
C SER A 58 -17.34 1.03 -10.05
N ALA A 59 -16.18 0.38 -10.10
CA ALA A 59 -15.99 -0.98 -9.64
C ALA A 59 -16.05 -1.08 -8.12
N TYR A 60 -16.30 -2.30 -7.61
CA TYR A 60 -16.33 -2.59 -6.18
C TYR A 60 -15.04 -2.12 -5.48
N GLY A 61 -15.19 -1.37 -4.39
CA GLY A 61 -14.06 -0.81 -3.64
C GLY A 61 -13.37 0.36 -4.35
N ASP A 62 -14.09 1.12 -5.18
CA ASP A 62 -13.58 2.25 -5.98
C ASP A 62 -12.39 1.86 -6.87
N GLY A 63 -12.47 0.65 -7.45
CA GLY A 63 -11.41 0.06 -8.27
C GLY A 63 -10.24 -0.54 -7.49
N MET A 64 -10.26 -0.47 -6.14
CA MET A 64 -9.24 -1.10 -5.30
C MET A 64 -9.55 -2.58 -5.07
N VAL A 65 -8.74 -3.44 -5.68
CA VAL A 65 -8.92 -4.91 -5.61
C VAL A 65 -8.28 -5.55 -4.38
N THR A 66 -7.49 -4.85 -3.56
CA THR A 66 -7.01 -5.34 -2.25
C THR A 66 -6.28 -4.22 -1.50
N THR A 67 -6.30 -4.26 -0.16
CA THR A 67 -5.41 -3.48 0.70
C THR A 67 -4.61 -4.44 1.57
N TYR A 68 -3.28 -4.30 1.59
CA TYR A 68 -2.42 -5.07 2.47
C TYR A 68 -1.70 -4.13 3.43
N VAL A 69 -1.90 -4.33 4.73
CA VAL A 69 -1.14 -3.65 5.77
C VAL A 69 -0.12 -4.64 6.29
N GLY A 70 1.15 -4.41 5.97
CA GLY A 70 2.25 -5.26 6.40
C GLY A 70 3.47 -4.45 6.80
N LYS A 71 4.44 -5.13 7.40
CA LYS A 71 5.77 -4.53 7.60
C LYS A 71 6.47 -4.42 6.25
N ASN A 72 7.04 -3.26 5.98
CA ASN A 72 7.95 -3.11 4.86
C ASN A 72 9.21 -3.95 5.11
N VAL A 73 9.69 -4.66 4.10
CA VAL A 73 10.94 -5.41 4.12
C VAL A 73 11.81 -4.85 3.02
N GLU A 74 12.84 -4.08 3.39
CA GLU A 74 13.65 -3.32 2.43
C GLU A 74 14.64 -4.20 1.64
N VAL A 75 15.02 -5.36 2.18
CA VAL A 75 15.96 -6.30 1.53
C VAL A 75 15.32 -7.69 1.48
N ALA A 76 14.82 -8.07 0.30
CA ALA A 76 14.14 -9.33 0.11
C ALA A 76 14.69 -10.14 -1.08
N ASP A 77 14.68 -11.46 -0.94
CA ASP A 77 14.85 -12.45 -2.01
C ASP A 77 13.70 -13.45 -1.92
N GLU A 78 13.02 -13.73 -3.03
CA GLU A 78 11.84 -14.61 -3.09
C GLU A 78 10.77 -14.34 -1.99
N GLY A 79 10.58 -13.07 -1.61
CA GLY A 79 9.63 -12.67 -0.56
C GLY A 79 10.10 -12.93 0.88
N SER A 80 11.33 -13.39 1.06
CA SER A 80 11.96 -13.56 2.37
C SER A 80 12.93 -12.42 2.66
N ASN A 81 12.96 -11.94 3.91
CA ASN A 81 13.99 -10.99 4.34
C ASN A 81 15.35 -11.68 4.29
N VAL A 82 16.27 -11.18 3.46
CA VAL A 82 17.64 -11.72 3.30
C VAL A 82 18.71 -10.87 3.97
N TRP A 83 18.31 -10.02 4.92
CA TRP A 83 19.28 -9.29 5.74
C TRP A 83 20.19 -10.27 6.48
N VAL A 84 21.48 -10.26 6.13
CA VAL A 84 22.53 -11.09 6.75
C VAL A 84 23.35 -10.37 7.83
N GLY A 85 23.10 -9.08 8.06
CA GLY A 85 23.78 -8.29 9.10
C GLY A 85 23.18 -8.49 10.49
N ASP A 86 23.79 -7.89 11.51
CA ASP A 86 23.19 -7.88 12.84
C ASP A 86 21.99 -6.91 12.94
N ALA A 87 21.14 -7.10 13.96
CA ALA A 87 19.94 -6.31 14.16
C ALA A 87 20.23 -4.84 14.49
N ALA A 88 21.34 -4.53 15.17
CA ALA A 88 21.71 -3.15 15.51
C ALA A 88 22.16 -2.37 14.26
N THR A 89 22.83 -3.04 13.32
CA THR A 89 23.19 -2.50 12.03
C THR A 89 21.95 -2.23 11.18
N ALA A 90 20.99 -3.16 11.14
CA ALA A 90 19.69 -2.92 10.48
C ALA A 90 18.97 -1.71 11.07
N GLU A 91 18.83 -1.64 12.40
CA GLU A 91 18.15 -0.55 13.10
C GLU A 91 18.84 0.81 12.87
N LYS A 92 20.17 0.85 12.87
CA LYS A 92 20.95 2.07 12.62
C LYS A 92 20.63 2.64 11.23
N TYR A 93 20.67 1.80 10.19
CA TYR A 93 20.43 2.27 8.83
C TYR A 93 18.95 2.57 8.57
N GLN A 94 18.02 1.83 9.19
CA GLN A 94 16.60 2.16 9.16
C GLN A 94 16.33 3.56 9.73
N LYS A 95 16.87 3.87 10.91
CA LYS A 95 16.73 5.20 11.54
C LYS A 95 17.33 6.32 10.68
N LEU A 96 18.45 6.04 9.99
CA LEU A 96 19.04 7.00 9.07
C LEU A 96 18.11 7.24 7.87
N PHE A 97 17.52 6.18 7.31
CA PHE A 97 16.59 6.29 6.18
C PHE A 97 15.33 7.05 6.56
N GLU A 98 14.74 6.74 7.71
CA GLU A 98 13.58 7.44 8.28
C GLU A 98 13.85 8.93 8.56
N SER A 99 15.11 9.35 8.77
CA SER A 99 15.44 10.77 8.99
C SER A 99 15.36 11.64 7.73
N TYR A 100 15.31 11.02 6.55
CA TYR A 100 15.15 11.71 5.26
C TYR A 100 13.69 11.87 4.84
N LEU A 101 12.76 11.18 5.52
CA LEU A 101 11.31 11.21 5.31
C LEU A 101 10.64 12.19 6.28
#